data_AF-A0A7W0T8D5-F1
#
_entry.id   AF-A0A7W0T8D5-F1
#
_cell.length_a   1.000
_cell.length_b   1.000
_cell.length_c   1.000
_cell.angle_alpha   90.00
_cell.angle_beta   90.00
_cell.angle_gamma   90.00
#
_symmetry.space_group_name_H-M   'P 1'
#
loop_
_entity.id
_entity.type
_entity.pdbx_description
1 polymer ?
#
loop_
_entity_poly.entity_id
_entity_poly.type
_entity_poly.pdbx_seq_one_letter_code
_entity_poly.pdbx_strand_id
1 'polypeptide(L)'
;MDNDHAVPPASASIFCGTLRHTTTIGPRRTIGPPTTNSVRRAPPAPVTPPSTTLDAELTAILDAPLVLGETAMVGYARKEAELARVFAKLTILESLTLHKRLTIAKADDALVAKFMRLTVDRRTRLLNFLADARRREAVAARR
;
A
#
# COMPACT_ATOMS: atom_id res chain seq x y z
N MET A 1 55.76 -7.20 -17.72
CA MET A 1 56.14 -7.80 -16.44
C MET A 1 55.30 -7.10 -15.38
N ASP A 2 54.04 -7.44 -15.19
CA ASP A 2 53.45 -8.64 -14.54
C ASP A 2 52.61 -8.07 -13.40
N ASN A 3 51.35 -7.72 -13.70
CA ASN A 3 50.36 -7.43 -12.67
C ASN A 3 49.39 -8.60 -12.63
N ASP A 4 49.76 -9.57 -11.80
CA ASP A 4 48.94 -10.66 -11.30
C ASP A 4 47.71 -10.08 -10.57
N HIS A 5 46.55 -10.12 -11.23
CA HIS A 5 45.26 -9.96 -10.57
C HIS A 5 44.65 -11.34 -10.37
N ALA A 6 44.93 -11.88 -9.19
CA ALA A 6 44.32 -13.08 -8.64
C ALA A 6 42.80 -12.90 -8.55
N VAL A 7 42.07 -13.64 -9.37
CA VAL A 7 40.62 -13.85 -9.24
C VAL A 7 40.40 -14.92 -8.17
N PRO A 8 39.68 -14.65 -7.07
CA PRO A 8 39.22 -15.73 -6.19
C PRO A 8 38.01 -16.43 -6.82
N PRO A 9 38.03 -17.76 -7.01
CA PRO A 9 36.82 -18.53 -7.19
C PRO A 9 36.26 -19.00 -5.83
N ALA A 10 34.97 -19.31 -5.87
CA ALA A 10 34.19 -20.07 -4.88
C ALA A 10 33.53 -19.29 -3.74
N SER A 11 32.21 -19.36 -3.72
CA SER A 11 31.53 -20.04 -2.61
C SER A 11 30.13 -20.45 -3.04
N ALA A 12 30.02 -21.73 -3.39
CA ALA A 12 28.77 -22.45 -3.46
C ALA A 12 28.18 -22.52 -2.03
N SER A 13 26.95 -22.06 -1.86
CA SER A 13 26.15 -22.35 -0.67
C SER A 13 24.92 -23.12 -1.09
N ILE A 14 25.05 -24.42 -0.93
CA ILE A 14 23.99 -25.42 -0.83
C ILE A 14 23.11 -24.99 0.35
N PHE A 15 21.87 -24.58 0.07
CA PHE A 15 20.84 -24.53 1.12
C PHE A 15 19.89 -25.71 0.92
N CYS A 16 20.34 -26.87 1.40
CA CYS A 16 19.51 -28.01 1.67
C CYS A 16 18.83 -27.76 3.02
N GLY A 17 17.51 -27.58 3.01
CA GLY A 17 16.74 -27.23 4.21
C GLY A 17 15.27 -27.64 4.08
N THR A 18 15.02 -28.92 3.79
CA THR A 18 13.70 -29.53 3.92
C THR A 18 13.33 -29.70 5.39
N LEU A 19 12.64 -28.71 5.96
CA LEU A 19 11.87 -28.91 7.19
C LEU A 19 10.39 -29.07 6.84
N ARG A 20 10.00 -30.33 6.68
CA ARG A 20 8.60 -30.78 6.70
C ARG A 20 8.15 -30.80 8.16
N HIS A 21 7.41 -29.79 8.60
CA HIS A 21 6.69 -29.86 9.87
C HIS A 21 5.34 -30.53 9.64
N THR A 22 5.27 -31.84 9.89
CA THR A 22 4.00 -32.56 10.02
C THR A 22 3.34 -32.15 11.32
N THR A 23 2.44 -31.18 11.25
CA THR A 23 1.60 -30.82 12.39
C THR A 23 0.49 -31.85 12.52
N THR A 24 0.57 -32.64 13.58
CA THR A 24 -0.43 -33.60 14.06
C THR A 24 -1.75 -32.89 14.33
N ILE A 25 -2.75 -33.16 13.48
CA ILE A 25 -4.13 -32.71 13.65
C ILE A 25 -4.82 -33.70 14.60
N GLY A 26 -5.02 -33.29 15.85
CA GLY A 26 -5.82 -34.04 16.83
C GLY A 26 -7.33 -33.90 16.55
N PRO A 27 -8.15 -34.92 16.83
CA PRO A 27 -9.59 -34.88 16.59
C PRO A 27 -10.37 -34.33 17.80
N ARG A 28 -11.60 -33.91 17.49
CA ARG A 28 -12.75 -33.63 18.38
C ARG A 28 -12.75 -32.31 19.15
N ARG A 29 -13.54 -31.38 18.63
CA ARG A 29 -14.58 -30.73 19.44
C ARG A 29 -15.93 -30.85 18.75
N THR A 30 -16.91 -31.13 19.60
CA THR A 30 -18.31 -31.41 19.39
C THR A 30 -19.02 -30.29 18.62
N ILE A 31 -19.76 -30.70 17.58
CA ILE A 31 -20.67 -29.86 16.80
C ILE A 31 -21.89 -29.60 17.69
N GLY A 32 -22.00 -28.39 18.24
CA GLY A 32 -23.25 -27.89 18.82
C GLY A 32 -24.25 -27.54 17.72
N PRO A 33 -25.56 -27.47 18.03
CA PRO A 33 -26.61 -27.17 17.06
C PRO A 33 -26.41 -25.78 16.42
N PRO A 34 -26.81 -25.59 15.15
CA PRO A 34 -26.66 -24.33 14.45
C PRO A 34 -27.52 -23.27 15.13
N THR A 35 -26.89 -22.39 15.92
CA THR A 35 -27.52 -21.15 16.32
C THR A 35 -27.73 -20.36 15.04
N THR A 36 -29.00 -20.13 14.69
CA THR A 36 -29.43 -19.25 13.61
C THR A 36 -28.88 -17.86 13.93
N ASN A 37 -27.68 -17.59 13.42
CA ASN A 37 -27.04 -16.29 13.51
C ASN A 37 -27.88 -15.38 12.63
N SER A 38 -28.89 -14.77 13.24
CA SER A 38 -29.74 -13.77 12.64
C SER A 38 -28.84 -12.58 12.34
N VAL A 39 -28.24 -12.61 11.15
CA VAL A 39 -27.46 -11.52 10.58
C VAL A 39 -28.43 -10.36 10.48
N ARG A 40 -28.43 -9.53 11.52
CA ARG A 40 -29.07 -8.22 11.52
C ARG A 40 -28.42 -7.45 10.38
N ARG A 41 -29.05 -7.53 9.21
CA ARG A 41 -28.64 -6.86 7.98
C ARG A 41 -28.67 -5.37 8.30
N ALA A 42 -27.51 -4.82 8.64
CA ALA A 42 -27.35 -3.38 8.78
C ALA A 42 -27.84 -2.74 7.47
N PRO A 43 -28.58 -1.62 7.53
CA PRO A 43 -29.00 -0.92 6.33
C PRO A 43 -27.78 -0.64 5.46
N PRO A 44 -27.90 -0.75 4.12
CA PRO A 44 -26.79 -0.46 3.23
C PRO A 44 -26.31 0.96 3.53
N ALA A 45 -25.05 1.08 3.96
CA ALA A 45 -24.42 2.38 4.10
C ALA A 45 -24.59 3.14 2.77
N PRO A 46 -24.89 4.45 2.80
CA PRO A 46 -24.97 5.24 1.59
C PRO A 46 -23.69 5.05 0.79
N VAL A 47 -23.84 4.50 -0.41
CA VAL A 47 -22.80 4.42 -1.42
C VAL A 47 -22.52 5.85 -1.87
N THR A 48 -21.61 6.53 -1.17
CA THR A 48 -21.03 7.77 -1.69
C THR A 48 -20.32 7.41 -2.99
N PRO A 49 -20.71 7.98 -4.14
CA PRO A 49 -20.00 7.75 -5.38
C PRO A 49 -18.54 8.17 -5.17
N PRO A 50 -17.56 7.45 -5.76
CA PRO A 50 -16.17 7.86 -5.68
C PRO A 50 -16.09 9.30 -6.19
N SER A 51 -15.62 10.19 -5.32
CA SER A 51 -15.54 11.61 -5.59
C SER A 51 -14.58 11.83 -6.76
N THR A 52 -15.11 11.96 -7.98
CA THR A 52 -14.36 12.26 -9.21
C THR A 52 -13.41 13.45 -9.00
N THR A 53 -13.75 14.34 -8.08
CA THR A 53 -12.93 15.48 -7.64
C THR A 53 -11.61 15.08 -6.98
N LEU A 54 -11.59 14.05 -6.14
CA LEU A 54 -10.39 13.58 -5.43
C LEU A 54 -9.40 12.95 -6.41
N ASP A 55 -9.88 12.08 -7.30
CA ASP A 55 -9.03 11.45 -8.31
C ASP A 55 -8.40 12.49 -9.23
N ALA A 56 -9.16 13.51 -9.61
CA ALA A 56 -8.67 14.65 -10.39
C ALA A 56 -7.60 15.45 -9.63
N GLU A 57 -7.80 15.71 -8.33
CA GLU A 57 -6.83 16.39 -7.47
C GLU A 57 -5.51 15.61 -7.37
N LEU A 58 -5.57 14.30 -7.08
CA LEU A 58 -4.38 13.45 -7.02
C LEU A 58 -3.66 13.39 -8.36
N THR A 59 -4.41 13.31 -9.44
CA THR A 59 -3.88 13.30 -10.81
C THR A 59 -3.18 14.62 -11.14
N ALA A 60 -3.78 15.75 -10.76
CA ALA A 60 -3.20 17.07 -10.96
C ALA A 60 -1.85 17.23 -10.23
N ILE A 61 -1.74 16.73 -8.99
CA ILE A 61 -0.49 16.74 -8.22
C ILE A 61 0.59 15.90 -8.92
N LEU A 62 0.22 14.72 -9.43
CA LEU A 62 1.15 13.84 -10.14
C LEU A 62 1.60 14.45 -11.48
N ASP A 63 0.72 15.13 -12.19
CA ASP A 63 1.02 15.79 -13.47
C ASP A 63 1.72 17.14 -13.34
N ALA A 64 1.74 17.74 -12.15
CA ALA A 64 2.33 19.06 -11.94
C ALA A 64 3.79 19.11 -12.46
N PRO A 65 4.19 20.12 -13.23
CA PRO A 65 5.56 20.23 -13.72
C PRO A 65 6.55 20.46 -12.58
N LEU A 66 7.82 20.13 -12.82
CA LEU A 66 8.92 20.53 -11.94
C LEU A 66 9.12 22.05 -12.05
N VAL A 67 9.46 22.69 -10.94
CA VAL A 67 9.74 24.13 -10.94
C VAL A 67 11.11 24.38 -11.60
N LEU A 68 11.26 25.51 -12.30
CA LEU A 68 12.50 25.85 -12.98
C LEU A 68 13.65 25.99 -11.95
N GLY A 69 14.75 25.27 -12.18
CA GLY A 69 15.90 25.21 -11.26
C GLY A 69 15.74 24.18 -10.12
N GLU A 70 14.60 23.49 -10.03
CA GLU A 70 14.39 22.42 -9.06
C GLU A 70 14.99 21.10 -9.57
N THR A 71 15.69 20.37 -8.69
CA THR A 71 16.14 19.01 -9.04
C THR A 71 14.95 18.05 -9.02
N ALA A 72 14.99 17.00 -9.85
CA ALA A 72 13.93 15.99 -9.88
C ALA A 72 13.65 15.40 -8.49
N MET A 73 14.70 15.19 -7.68
CA MET A 73 14.57 14.67 -6.31
C MET A 73 13.68 15.57 -5.43
N VAL A 74 13.90 16.89 -5.48
CA VAL A 74 13.14 17.88 -4.68
C VAL A 74 11.70 17.97 -5.19
N GLY A 75 11.50 18.02 -6.51
CA GLY A 75 10.15 18.11 -7.06
C GLY A 75 9.30 16.86 -6.77
N TYR A 76 9.89 15.66 -6.80
CA TYR A 76 9.19 14.46 -6.36
C TYR A 76 8.92 14.44 -4.85
N ALA A 77 9.82 14.97 -4.02
CA ALA A 77 9.58 15.12 -2.59
C ALA A 77 8.42 16.10 -2.30
N ARG A 78 8.33 17.20 -3.05
CA ARG A 78 7.20 18.14 -2.99
C ARG A 78 5.88 17.45 -3.35
N LYS A 79 5.84 16.73 -4.47
CA LYS A 79 4.66 15.95 -4.89
C LYS A 79 4.26 14.92 -3.84
N GLU A 80 5.22 14.18 -3.28
CA GLU A 80 4.98 13.20 -2.21
C GLU A 80 4.36 13.86 -0.97
N ALA A 81 4.86 15.03 -0.57
CA ALA A 81 4.31 15.79 0.55
C ALA A 81 2.90 16.32 0.26
N GLU A 82 2.63 16.81 -0.96
CA GLU A 82 1.30 17.24 -1.39
C GLU A 82 0.30 16.08 -1.40
N LEU A 83 0.68 14.91 -1.93
CA LEU A 83 -0.14 13.69 -1.88
C LEU A 83 -0.43 13.26 -0.43
N ALA A 84 0.59 13.26 0.43
CA ALA A 84 0.42 12.93 1.85
C ALA A 84 -0.55 13.89 2.55
N ARG A 85 -0.55 15.19 2.19
CA ARG A 85 -1.51 16.17 2.70
C ARG A 85 -2.94 15.87 2.25
N VAL A 86 -3.14 15.48 0.99
CA VAL A 86 -4.48 15.07 0.50
C VAL A 86 -4.92 13.82 1.25
N PHE A 87 -4.05 12.82 1.38
CA PHE A 87 -4.32 11.58 2.12
C PHE A 87 -4.60 11.82 3.61
N ALA A 88 -4.07 12.90 4.20
CA ALA A 88 -4.35 13.27 5.59
C ALA A 88 -5.78 13.78 5.80
N LYS A 89 -6.44 14.29 4.74
CA LYS A 89 -7.83 14.77 4.78
C LYS A 89 -8.85 13.63 4.61
N LEU A 90 -8.41 12.47 4.13
CA LEU A 90 -9.30 11.34 3.85
C LEU A 90 -9.77 10.70 5.15
N THR A 91 -11.01 10.25 5.15
CA THR A 91 -11.54 9.35 6.18
C THR A 91 -10.82 8.00 6.13
N ILE A 92 -10.96 7.20 7.18
CA ILE A 92 -10.39 5.84 7.22
C ILE A 92 -10.92 4.98 6.08
N LEU A 93 -12.23 5.04 5.82
CA LEU A 93 -12.85 4.21 4.77
C LEU A 93 -12.34 4.60 3.39
N GLU A 94 -12.21 5.89 3.10
CA GLU A 94 -11.62 6.39 1.85
C GLU A 94 -10.16 5.97 1.72
N SER A 95 -9.37 6.11 2.79
CA SER A 95 -7.96 5.71 2.81
C SER A 95 -7.77 4.22 2.51
N LEU A 96 -8.58 3.35 3.12
CA LEU A 96 -8.52 1.91 2.88
C LEU A 96 -9.01 1.52 1.47
N THR A 97 -10.05 2.18 0.98
CA THR A 97 -10.58 1.96 -0.37
C THR A 97 -9.55 2.36 -1.41
N LEU A 98 -8.92 3.53 -1.25
CA LEU A 98 -7.85 4.01 -2.11
C LEU A 98 -6.62 3.11 -2.04
N HIS A 99 -6.20 2.70 -0.83
CA HIS A 99 -5.10 1.76 -0.65
C HIS A 99 -5.34 0.45 -1.42
N LYS A 100 -6.52 -0.14 -1.27
CA LYS A 100 -6.90 -1.37 -1.98
C LYS A 100 -6.88 -1.17 -3.50
N ARG A 101 -7.42 -0.05 -3.98
CA ARG A 101 -7.44 0.32 -5.40
C ARG A 101 -6.03 0.49 -5.98
N LEU A 102 -5.12 1.17 -5.27
CA LEU A 102 -3.74 1.38 -5.71
C LEU A 102 -2.89 0.10 -5.63
N THR A 103 -3.24 -0.82 -4.73
CA THR A 103 -2.56 -2.12 -4.60
C THR A 103 -2.99 -3.09 -5.70
N ILE A 104 -4.29 -3.15 -6.01
CA ILE A 104 -4.84 -4.00 -7.06
C ILE A 104 -4.77 -3.22 -8.37
N ALA A 105 -3.62 -3.30 -9.05
CA ALA A 105 -3.41 -2.59 -10.30
C ALA A 105 -4.46 -2.98 -11.34
N LYS A 106 -5.39 -2.06 -11.64
CA LYS A 106 -6.32 -2.18 -12.77
C LYS A 106 -5.72 -1.43 -13.95
N ALA A 107 -5.65 -2.11 -15.10
CA ALA A 107 -5.02 -1.56 -16.31
C ALA A 107 -5.71 -0.28 -16.81
N ASP A 108 -7.02 -0.16 -16.64
CA ASP A 108 -7.81 0.97 -17.16
C ASP A 108 -7.89 2.18 -16.20
N ASP A 109 -7.19 2.12 -15.07
CA ASP A 109 -7.24 3.16 -14.06
C ASP A 109 -6.10 4.16 -14.25
N ALA A 110 -6.43 5.33 -14.79
CA ALA A 110 -5.45 6.39 -15.09
C ALA A 110 -4.66 6.83 -13.85
N LEU A 111 -5.30 6.85 -12.68
CA LEU A 111 -4.63 7.20 -11.43
C LEU A 111 -3.59 6.15 -11.06
N VAL A 112 -3.95 4.87 -11.14
CA VAL A 112 -3.04 3.75 -10.88
C VAL A 112 -1.88 3.78 -11.86
N ALA A 113 -2.14 3.98 -13.16
CA ALA A 113 -1.09 4.05 -14.17
C ALA A 113 -0.05 5.14 -13.85
N LYS A 114 -0.50 6.33 -13.41
CA LYS A 114 0.41 7.41 -12.97
C LYS A 114 1.12 7.07 -11.67
N PHE A 115 0.43 6.44 -10.72
CA PHE A 115 1.02 6.01 -9.46
C PHE A 115 2.13 4.95 -9.66
N MET A 116 1.99 4.09 -10.67
CA MET A 116 3.00 3.10 -11.04
C MET A 116 4.26 3.70 -11.66
N ARG A 117 4.21 4.95 -12.15
CA ARG A 117 5.39 5.70 -12.62
C ARG A 117 6.27 6.21 -11.48
N LEU A 118 5.77 6.25 -10.25
CA LEU A 118 6.59 6.57 -9.08
C LEU A 118 7.58 5.46 -8.80
N THR A 119 8.74 5.83 -8.23
CA THR A 119 9.72 4.85 -7.74
C THR A 119 9.08 3.95 -6.68
N VAL A 120 9.54 2.70 -6.62
CA VAL A 120 8.97 1.68 -5.72
C VAL A 120 9.01 2.15 -4.26
N ASP A 121 10.13 2.74 -3.83
CA ASP A 121 10.32 3.27 -2.48
C ASP A 121 9.25 4.34 -2.10
N ARG A 122 9.04 5.33 -2.98
CA ARG A 122 8.04 6.39 -2.76
C ARG A 122 6.62 5.83 -2.72
N ARG A 123 6.32 4.90 -3.62
CA ARG A 123 5.03 4.22 -3.67
C ARG A 123 4.74 3.50 -2.35
N THR A 124 5.73 2.74 -1.86
CA THR A 124 5.63 2.01 -0.60
C THR A 124 5.38 2.95 0.58
N ARG A 125 6.09 4.10 0.66
CA ARG A 125 5.84 5.10 1.71
C ARG A 125 4.40 5.64 1.69
N LEU A 126 3.88 5.97 0.52
CA LEU A 126 2.51 6.46 0.36
C LEU A 126 1.45 5.39 0.69
N LEU A 127 1.67 4.13 0.27
CA LEU A 127 0.78 3.03 0.62
C LEU A 127 0.78 2.76 2.13
N ASN A 128 1.95 2.76 2.77
CA ASN A 128 2.06 2.63 4.22
C ASN A 128 1.34 3.77 4.95
N PHE A 129 1.41 4.99 4.44
CA PHE A 129 0.68 6.13 5.00
C PHE A 129 -0.84 5.96 4.94
N LEU A 130 -1.36 5.41 3.85
CA LEU A 130 -2.79 5.08 3.72
C LEU A 130 -3.20 3.93 4.65
N ALA A 131 -2.36 2.89 4.77
CA ALA A 131 -2.60 1.76 5.68
C ALA A 131 -2.62 2.19 7.16
N ASP A 132 -1.84 3.22 7.52
CA ASP A 132 -1.73 3.73 8.89
C ASP A 132 -2.87 4.70 9.30
N ALA A 133 -3.89 4.90 8.45
CA ALA A 133 -4.99 5.84 8.71
C ALA A 133 -5.69 5.60 10.07
N ARG A 134 -5.94 4.33 10.45
CA ARG A 134 -6.57 3.99 11.74
C ARG A 134 -5.73 4.40 12.93
N ARG A 135 -4.40 4.20 12.87
CA ARG A 135 -3.50 4.58 13.95
C ARG A 135 -3.46 6.10 14.11
N ARG A 136 -3.41 6.83 12.99
CA ARG A 136 -3.41 8.31 12.98
C ARG A 136 -4.68 8.88 13.60
N GLU A 137 -5.85 8.35 13.28
CA GLU A 137 -7.11 8.75 13.91
C GLU A 137 -7.10 8.47 15.42
N ALA A 138 -6.64 7.28 15.85
CA ALA A 138 -6.55 6.94 17.27
C ALA A 138 -5.62 7.87 18.05
N VAL A 139 -4.52 8.33 17.44
CA VAL A 139 -3.62 9.33 18.05
C VAL A 139 -4.26 10.71 18.07
N ALA A 140 -4.98 11.10 17.01
CA ALA A 140 -5.68 12.37 16.95
C ALA A 140 -6.82 12.46 17.99
N ALA A 141 -7.55 11.36 18.22
CA ALA A 141 -8.61 11.29 19.22
C ALA A 141 -8.13 11.37 20.68
N ARG A 142 -6.81 11.23 20.92
CA ARG A 142 -6.20 11.35 22.26
C ARG A 142 -5.67 12.76 22.56
N ARG A 143 -5.65 13.64 21.57
CA ARG A 143 -5.23 15.04 21.71
C ARG A 143 -6.46 15.90 21.98
#